data_AF-A0A838JJR8-F1
#
_entry.id   AF-A0A838JJR8-F1
#
_cell.length_a   1.000
_cell.length_b   1.000
_cell.length_c   1.000
_cell.angle_alpha   90.00
_cell.angle_beta   90.00
_cell.angle_gamma   90.00
#
_symmetry.space_group_name_H-M   'P 1'
#
loop_
_entity.id
_entity.type
_entity.pdbx_description
1 polymer ?
#
loop_
_entity_poly.entity_id
_entity_poly.type
_entity_poly.pdbx_seq_one_letter_code
_entity_poly.pdbx_strand_id
1 'polypeptide(L)'
;MNDTLAPVSSRLLAFIEGRRKWLAIAMLASLYAALMTDFYGTLTRALLVTHYGLFLLWQPFLSADRKLDVPTAVLLFIAGAALLVSLSGWVIMIWLALLIAIIGGRVFMVRMRRQRFFYLLALLFLFILLLTWVVPKLIIGQGDVAENIRILPRFGLPVLLLVLAFLKIEHDDIETSRVIDFFYSLLLFQLVILLVLGSIAMMRYTGDQYFLALFIWMLVTVFALLTLAVLWSPPAGYGGIRAYLSRYLMSVGVPSELWLRQLAEIAEREESSAKFLDKAVTEVGKLPGAEGGTWQAADGSGEFGR
;
A
#
# COMPACT_ATOMS: atom_id res chain seq x y z
N MET A 1 -44.53 17.70 12.70
CA MET A 1 -44.86 16.99 11.44
C MET A 1 -44.08 17.67 10.32
N ASN A 2 -42.78 17.40 10.18
CA ASN A 2 -41.94 17.93 9.08
C ASN A 2 -40.59 17.17 8.93
N ASP A 3 -40.59 15.82 9.02
CA ASP A 3 -39.37 14.98 8.93
C ASP A 3 -39.21 14.22 7.60
N THR A 4 -39.94 14.61 6.56
CA THR A 4 -39.91 13.89 5.28
C THR A 4 -39.26 14.75 4.22
N LEU A 5 -37.94 14.60 4.04
CA LEU A 5 -37.21 14.58 2.77
C LEU A 5 -35.70 14.74 3.02
N ALA A 6 -35.09 13.77 3.71
CA ALA A 6 -33.65 13.58 3.55
C ALA A 6 -33.38 13.31 2.05
N PRO A 7 -32.44 14.01 1.40
CA PRO A 7 -32.22 13.88 -0.05
C PRO A 7 -31.91 12.43 -0.41
N VAL A 8 -32.38 11.97 -1.58
CA VAL A 8 -32.22 10.56 -2.04
C VAL A 8 -30.77 10.07 -1.90
N SER A 9 -29.79 10.96 -2.12
CA SER A 9 -28.36 10.70 -1.90
C SER A 9 -28.03 10.30 -0.46
N SER A 10 -28.57 10.98 0.54
CA SER A 10 -28.33 10.67 1.96
C SER A 10 -28.91 9.31 2.39
N ARG A 11 -30.09 8.95 1.87
CA ARG A 11 -30.72 7.65 2.14
C ARG A 11 -29.97 6.50 1.48
N LEU A 12 -29.47 6.72 0.26
CA LEU A 12 -28.62 5.75 -0.44
C LEU A 12 -27.27 5.56 0.25
N LEU A 13 -26.63 6.63 0.71
CA LEU A 13 -25.37 6.55 1.45
C LEU A 13 -25.53 5.78 2.77
N ALA A 14 -26.56 6.09 3.56
CA ALA A 14 -26.86 5.37 4.80
C ALA A 14 -27.16 3.87 4.54
N PHE A 15 -27.86 3.56 3.44
CA PHE A 15 -28.13 2.17 3.04
C PHE A 15 -26.86 1.41 2.63
N ILE A 16 -25.96 2.06 1.88
CA ILE A 16 -24.67 1.50 1.47
C ILE A 16 -23.78 1.28 2.70
N GLU A 17 -23.77 2.24 3.63
CA GLU A 17 -23.01 2.16 4.88
C GLU A 17 -23.46 0.98 5.75
N GLY A 18 -24.77 0.80 5.91
CA GLY A 18 -25.34 -0.35 6.62
C GLY A 18 -25.07 -1.72 5.97
N ARG A 19 -24.59 -1.75 4.71
CA ARG A 19 -24.35 -2.99 3.95
C ARG A 19 -22.91 -3.18 3.49
N ARG A 20 -21.95 -2.38 3.97
CA ARG A 20 -20.54 -2.43 3.54
C ARG A 20 -19.91 -3.83 3.61
N LYS A 21 -20.19 -4.60 4.68
CA LYS A 21 -19.73 -5.99 4.80
C LYS A 21 -20.21 -6.85 3.63
N TRP A 22 -21.50 -6.78 3.33
CA TRP A 22 -22.11 -7.57 2.25
C TRP A 22 -21.64 -7.13 0.87
N LEU A 23 -21.39 -5.83 0.67
CA LEU A 23 -20.75 -5.31 -0.53
C LEU A 23 -19.34 -5.89 -0.73
N ALA A 24 -18.53 -5.93 0.34
CA ALA A 24 -17.21 -6.54 0.28
C ALA A 24 -17.27 -8.04 -0.09
N ILE A 25 -18.19 -8.79 0.51
CA ILE A 25 -18.38 -10.21 0.23
C ILE A 25 -18.87 -10.41 -1.21
N ALA A 26 -19.84 -9.63 -1.67
CA ALA A 26 -20.34 -9.69 -3.05
C ALA A 26 -19.24 -9.34 -4.06
N MET A 27 -18.38 -8.36 -3.74
CA MET A 27 -17.22 -8.00 -4.54
C MET A 27 -16.23 -9.18 -4.64
N LEU A 28 -15.89 -9.84 -3.53
CA LEU A 28 -14.99 -11.00 -3.55
C LEU A 28 -15.62 -12.22 -4.25
N ALA A 29 -16.91 -12.46 -4.04
CA ALA A 29 -17.64 -13.56 -4.66
C ALA A 29 -17.79 -13.38 -6.18
N SER A 30 -18.05 -12.16 -6.66
CA SER A 30 -18.10 -11.88 -8.10
C SER A 30 -16.72 -12.03 -8.76
N LEU A 31 -15.64 -11.61 -8.09
CA LEU A 31 -14.27 -11.86 -8.54
C LEU A 31 -13.96 -13.35 -8.64
N TYR A 32 -14.30 -14.11 -7.59
CA TYR A 32 -14.15 -15.56 -7.56
C TYR A 32 -14.86 -16.22 -8.74
N ALA A 33 -16.15 -15.91 -8.91
CA ALA A 33 -16.97 -16.48 -9.96
C ALA A 33 -16.37 -16.18 -11.34
N ALA A 34 -15.93 -14.94 -11.58
CA ALA A 34 -15.30 -14.53 -12.84
C ALA A 34 -14.03 -15.33 -13.16
N LEU A 35 -13.20 -15.60 -12.15
CA LEU A 35 -11.92 -16.28 -12.36
C LEU A 35 -12.05 -17.81 -12.37
N MET A 36 -13.13 -18.34 -11.85
CA MET A 36 -13.45 -19.78 -11.92
C MET A 36 -14.14 -20.17 -13.23
N THR A 37 -14.75 -19.21 -13.93
CA THR A 37 -15.22 -19.39 -15.31
C THR A 37 -14.06 -19.34 -16.31
N ASP A 38 -14.38 -19.47 -17.59
CA ASP A 38 -13.39 -19.34 -18.67
C ASP A 38 -12.82 -17.90 -18.71
N PHE A 39 -11.50 -17.75 -18.62
CA PHE A 39 -10.84 -16.44 -18.46
C PHE A 39 -11.18 -15.47 -19.59
N TYR A 40 -11.45 -15.97 -20.80
CA TYR A 40 -11.71 -15.15 -21.98
C TYR A 40 -13.19 -15.03 -22.35
N GLY A 41 -14.08 -15.67 -21.59
CA GLY A 41 -15.52 -15.72 -21.88
C GLY A 41 -16.24 -14.40 -21.62
N THR A 42 -17.36 -14.19 -22.33
CA THR A 42 -18.23 -13.01 -22.16
C THR A 42 -18.79 -12.91 -20.73
N LEU A 43 -19.14 -14.05 -20.13
CA LEU A 43 -19.61 -14.10 -18.74
C LEU A 43 -18.55 -13.58 -17.75
N THR A 44 -17.29 -13.95 -17.94
CA THR A 44 -16.16 -13.45 -17.14
C THR A 44 -16.02 -11.94 -17.24
N ARG A 45 -16.13 -11.37 -18.45
CA ARG A 45 -16.11 -9.91 -18.64
C ARG A 45 -17.24 -9.23 -17.89
N ALA A 46 -18.46 -9.75 -18.01
CA ALA A 46 -19.62 -9.19 -17.31
C ALA A 46 -19.45 -9.27 -15.78
N LEU A 47 -18.93 -10.38 -15.25
CA LEU A 47 -18.65 -10.55 -13.83
C LEU A 47 -17.51 -9.64 -13.34
N LEU A 48 -16.48 -9.38 -14.15
CA LEU A 48 -15.40 -8.44 -13.80
C LEU A 48 -15.88 -6.99 -13.79
N VAL A 49 -16.75 -6.60 -14.73
CA VAL A 49 -17.38 -5.27 -14.71
C VAL A 49 -18.28 -5.13 -13.47
N THR A 50 -19.04 -6.18 -13.14
CA THR A 50 -19.86 -6.23 -11.92
C THR A 50 -18.99 -6.12 -10.66
N HIS A 51 -17.89 -6.85 -10.61
CA HIS A 51 -16.90 -6.78 -9.54
C HIS A 51 -16.33 -5.38 -9.39
N TYR A 52 -15.96 -4.73 -10.49
CA TYR A 52 -15.42 -3.37 -10.47
C TYR A 52 -16.45 -2.34 -9.98
N GLY A 53 -17.71 -2.48 -10.40
CA GLY A 53 -18.82 -1.66 -9.86
C GLY A 53 -19.00 -1.86 -8.35
N LEU A 54 -18.99 -3.12 -7.88
CA LEU A 54 -19.07 -3.43 -6.44
C LEU A 54 -17.86 -2.89 -5.66
N PHE A 55 -16.67 -2.91 -6.27
CA PHE A 55 -15.46 -2.32 -5.69
C PHE A 55 -15.59 -0.81 -5.52
N LEU A 56 -16.10 -0.07 -6.52
CA LEU A 56 -16.33 1.37 -6.40
C LEU A 56 -17.41 1.70 -5.36
N LEU A 57 -18.42 0.86 -5.18
CA LEU A 57 -19.43 1.04 -4.13
C LEU A 57 -18.86 0.74 -2.74
N TRP A 58 -17.94 -0.23 -2.64
CA TRP A 58 -17.31 -0.61 -1.39
C TRP A 58 -16.23 0.40 -0.95
N GLN A 59 -15.47 0.97 -1.89
CA GLN A 59 -14.43 1.94 -1.60
C GLN A 59 -15.00 3.37 -1.59
N PRO A 60 -14.84 4.14 -0.50
CA PRO A 60 -15.37 5.49 -0.39
C PRO A 60 -14.47 6.52 -1.12
N PHE A 61 -14.29 6.37 -2.44
CA PHE A 61 -13.63 7.40 -3.25
C PHE A 61 -14.42 8.72 -3.27
N LEU A 62 -15.73 8.65 -3.02
CA LEU A 62 -16.67 9.78 -3.08
C LEU A 62 -16.77 10.59 -1.77
N SER A 63 -15.98 10.27 -0.73
CA SER A 63 -16.18 10.88 0.60
C SER A 63 -14.87 11.13 1.33
N ALA A 64 -14.08 12.06 0.83
CA ALA A 64 -13.05 12.76 1.60
C ALA A 64 -12.81 14.14 0.94
N ASP A 65 -13.53 15.15 1.43
CA ASP A 65 -13.29 16.60 1.23
C ASP A 65 -13.36 17.21 -0.18
N ARG A 66 -13.32 16.43 -1.26
CA ARG A 66 -13.71 16.86 -2.61
C ARG A 66 -14.77 15.94 -3.16
N LYS A 67 -15.97 16.48 -3.41
CA LYS A 67 -16.98 15.78 -4.20
C LYS A 67 -16.35 15.53 -5.58
N LEU A 68 -16.01 14.28 -5.88
CA LEU A 68 -15.64 13.91 -7.24
C LEU A 68 -16.80 14.30 -8.14
N ASP A 69 -16.51 15.04 -9.19
CA ASP A 69 -17.54 15.42 -10.15
C ASP A 69 -18.06 14.14 -10.83
N VAL A 70 -19.38 14.07 -11.04
CA VAL A 70 -20.03 12.91 -11.67
C VAL A 70 -19.34 12.49 -12.97
N PRO A 71 -18.97 13.40 -13.90
CA PRO A 71 -18.20 13.04 -15.09
C PRO A 71 -16.85 12.39 -14.79
N THR A 72 -16.11 12.83 -13.77
CA THR A 72 -14.84 12.20 -13.39
C THR A 72 -15.06 10.78 -12.85
N ALA A 73 -16.09 10.58 -12.03
CA ALA A 73 -16.45 9.26 -11.52
C ALA A 73 -16.86 8.30 -12.66
N VAL A 74 -17.66 8.80 -13.61
CA VAL A 74 -18.04 8.03 -14.82
C VAL A 74 -16.83 7.71 -15.68
N LEU A 75 -15.92 8.66 -15.88
CA LEU A 75 -14.69 8.44 -16.65
C LEU A 75 -13.80 7.37 -16.00
N LEU A 76 -13.57 7.43 -14.68
CA LEU A 76 -12.83 6.41 -13.94
C LEU A 76 -13.52 5.05 -13.99
N PHE A 77 -14.85 5.02 -13.97
CA PHE A 77 -15.61 3.79 -14.13
C PHE A 77 -15.39 3.18 -15.51
N ILE A 78 -15.57 3.96 -16.58
CA ILE A 78 -15.43 3.48 -17.95
C ILE A 78 -13.98 3.05 -18.22
N ALA A 79 -12.99 3.84 -17.80
CA ALA A 79 -11.58 3.52 -18.00
C ALA A 79 -11.17 2.22 -17.28
N GLY A 80 -11.58 2.06 -16.01
CA GLY A 80 -11.29 0.83 -15.26
C GLY A 80 -12.03 -0.39 -15.79
N ALA A 81 -13.30 -0.23 -16.18
CA ALA A 81 -14.07 -1.30 -16.81
C ALA A 81 -13.46 -1.71 -18.16
N ALA A 82 -13.05 -0.75 -19.01
CA ALA A 82 -12.39 -1.02 -20.27
C ALA A 82 -11.05 -1.75 -20.06
N LEU A 83 -10.26 -1.33 -19.08
CA LEU A 83 -8.99 -1.97 -18.72
C LEU A 83 -9.22 -3.43 -18.30
N LEU A 84 -10.21 -3.70 -17.43
CA LEU A 84 -10.51 -5.06 -16.98
C LEU A 84 -11.11 -5.93 -18.09
N VAL A 85 -11.91 -5.34 -18.98
CA VAL A 85 -12.49 -6.03 -20.16
C VAL A 85 -11.44 -6.38 -21.21
N SER A 86 -10.31 -5.65 -21.26
CA SER A 86 -9.17 -6.03 -22.10
C SER A 86 -8.62 -7.42 -21.76
N LEU A 87 -8.92 -7.96 -20.57
CA LEU A 87 -8.62 -9.34 -20.15
C LEU A 87 -7.18 -9.79 -20.39
N SER A 88 -6.20 -8.88 -20.34
CA SER A 88 -4.81 -9.34 -20.29
C SER A 88 -4.59 -9.99 -18.92
N GLY A 89 -4.03 -11.20 -18.90
CA GLY A 89 -3.74 -11.90 -17.64
C GLY A 89 -2.91 -11.04 -16.68
N TRP A 90 -2.02 -10.22 -17.24
CA TRP A 90 -1.23 -9.22 -16.52
C TRP A 90 -2.09 -8.18 -15.80
N VAL A 91 -3.11 -7.62 -16.47
CA VAL A 91 -4.02 -6.67 -15.84
C VAL A 91 -4.76 -7.31 -14.67
N ILE A 92 -5.21 -8.56 -14.79
CA ILE A 92 -5.86 -9.29 -13.70
C ILE A 92 -4.90 -9.48 -12.51
N MET A 93 -3.64 -9.88 -12.76
CA MET A 93 -2.64 -10.03 -11.70
C MET A 93 -2.36 -8.71 -10.98
N ILE A 94 -2.16 -7.63 -11.74
CA ILE A 94 -1.93 -6.28 -11.19
C ILE A 94 -3.16 -5.81 -10.40
N TRP A 95 -4.37 -6.05 -10.92
CA TRP A 95 -5.61 -5.72 -10.25
C TRP A 95 -5.76 -6.46 -8.91
N LEU A 96 -5.48 -7.77 -8.87
CA LEU A 96 -5.50 -8.54 -7.63
C LEU A 96 -4.43 -8.05 -6.65
N ALA A 97 -3.21 -7.76 -7.12
CA ALA A 97 -2.16 -7.19 -6.29
C ALA A 97 -2.57 -5.84 -5.68
N LEU A 98 -3.25 -4.99 -6.46
CA LEU A 98 -3.80 -3.72 -6.00
C LEU A 98 -4.90 -3.93 -4.95
N LEU A 99 -5.83 -4.87 -5.16
CA LEU A 99 -6.86 -5.20 -4.17
C LEU A 99 -6.25 -5.70 -2.85
N ILE A 100 -5.25 -6.59 -2.95
CA ILE A 100 -4.48 -7.09 -1.81
C ILE A 100 -3.84 -5.92 -1.04
N ALA A 101 -3.22 -4.97 -1.75
CA ALA A 101 -2.62 -3.77 -1.17
C ALA A 101 -3.64 -2.85 -0.48
N ILE A 102 -4.78 -2.59 -1.12
CA ILE A 102 -5.83 -1.72 -0.59
C ILE A 102 -6.48 -2.32 0.65
N ILE A 103 -6.81 -3.62 0.62
CA ILE A 103 -7.40 -4.31 1.76
C ILE A 103 -6.37 -4.47 2.88
N GLY A 104 -5.13 -4.84 2.54
CA GLY A 104 -4.05 -5.04 3.48
C GLY A 104 -3.64 -3.76 4.22
N GLY A 105 -3.65 -2.60 3.56
CA GLY A 105 -3.39 -1.31 4.22
C GLY A 105 -4.38 -0.97 5.34
N ARG A 106 -5.62 -1.47 5.25
CA ARG A 106 -6.63 -1.28 6.32
C ARG A 106 -6.41 -2.21 7.52
N VAL A 107 -5.81 -3.40 7.32
CA VAL A 107 -5.59 -4.40 8.37
C VAL A 107 -4.75 -3.84 9.52
N PHE A 108 -3.74 -3.01 9.22
CA PHE A 108 -2.83 -2.45 10.22
C PHE A 108 -3.45 -1.32 11.05
N MET A 109 -4.52 -0.68 10.54
CA MET A 109 -5.17 0.46 11.20
C MET A 109 -6.41 0.06 12.03
N VAL A 110 -6.99 -1.11 11.77
CA VAL A 110 -8.19 -1.57 12.47
C VAL A 110 -7.86 -2.06 13.88
N ARG A 111 -8.40 -1.35 14.88
CA ARG A 111 -8.19 -1.64 16.31
C ARG A 111 -9.03 -2.83 16.79
N MET A 112 -10.23 -3.04 16.23
CA MET A 112 -11.13 -4.10 16.65
C MET A 112 -10.70 -5.48 16.12
N ARG A 113 -10.50 -6.43 17.04
CA ARG A 113 -9.97 -7.78 16.71
C ARG A 113 -10.81 -8.52 15.67
N ARG A 114 -12.15 -8.44 15.75
CA ARG A 114 -13.06 -9.11 14.80
C ARG A 114 -13.04 -8.49 13.41
N GLN A 115 -12.97 -7.17 13.30
CA GLN A 115 -12.85 -6.49 12.02
C GLN A 115 -11.49 -6.72 11.38
N ARG A 116 -10.42 -6.68 12.18
CA ARG A 116 -9.09 -7.06 11.71
C ARG A 116 -9.09 -8.48 11.18
N PHE A 117 -9.78 -9.40 11.86
CA PHE A 117 -9.96 -10.77 11.38
C PHE A 117 -10.72 -10.85 10.04
N PHE A 118 -11.80 -10.07 9.87
CA PHE A 118 -12.50 -9.98 8.58
C PHE A 118 -11.56 -9.58 7.43
N TYR A 119 -10.79 -8.50 7.61
CA TYR A 119 -9.87 -8.01 6.59
C TYR A 119 -8.68 -8.97 6.37
N LEU A 120 -8.16 -9.61 7.41
CA LEU A 120 -7.14 -10.66 7.28
C LEU A 120 -7.67 -11.85 6.48
N LEU A 121 -8.93 -12.24 6.68
CA LEU A 121 -9.55 -13.35 5.98
C LEU A 121 -9.82 -13.01 4.50
N ALA A 122 -10.25 -11.79 4.22
CA ALA A 122 -10.35 -11.25 2.86
C ALA A 122 -8.99 -11.13 2.17
N LEU A 123 -7.94 -10.74 2.91
CA LEU A 123 -6.57 -10.68 2.42
C LEU A 123 -6.05 -12.09 2.08
N LEU A 124 -6.26 -13.05 2.98
CA LEU A 124 -5.92 -14.46 2.76
C LEU A 124 -6.64 -15.03 1.53
N PHE A 125 -7.93 -14.71 1.38
CA PHE A 125 -8.73 -15.08 0.21
C PHE A 125 -8.06 -14.63 -1.08
N LEU A 126 -7.67 -13.35 -1.16
CA LEU A 126 -7.03 -12.79 -2.35
C LEU A 126 -5.63 -13.35 -2.60
N PHE A 127 -4.83 -13.58 -1.54
CA PHE A 127 -3.52 -14.22 -1.68
C PHE A 127 -3.63 -15.63 -2.23
N ILE A 128 -4.54 -16.45 -1.69
CA ILE A 128 -4.79 -17.81 -2.18
C ILE A 128 -5.29 -17.76 -3.63
N LEU A 129 -6.22 -16.86 -3.96
CA LEU A 129 -6.73 -16.72 -5.31
C LEU A 129 -5.63 -16.30 -6.31
N LEU A 130 -4.79 -15.33 -5.94
CA LEU A 130 -3.71 -14.84 -6.79
C LEU A 130 -2.63 -15.92 -6.99
N LEU A 131 -2.05 -16.42 -5.90
CA LEU A 131 -0.88 -17.27 -5.93
C LEU A 131 -1.21 -18.71 -6.33
N THR A 132 -2.35 -19.24 -5.93
CA THR A 132 -2.68 -20.66 -6.17
C THR A 132 -3.52 -20.90 -7.41
N TRP A 133 -4.16 -19.86 -7.98
CA TRP A 133 -5.03 -20.01 -9.15
C TRP A 133 -4.63 -19.10 -10.30
N VAL A 134 -4.61 -17.78 -10.09
CA VAL A 134 -4.43 -16.81 -11.18
C VAL A 134 -3.02 -16.91 -11.79
N VAL A 135 -1.97 -16.88 -10.98
CA VAL A 135 -0.59 -16.95 -11.48
C VAL A 135 -0.31 -18.29 -12.20
N PRO A 136 -0.55 -19.48 -11.61
CA PRO A 136 -0.32 -20.75 -12.30
C PRO A 136 -1.07 -20.85 -13.63
N LYS A 137 -2.35 -20.46 -13.64
CA LYS A 137 -3.22 -20.58 -14.82
C LYS A 137 -2.76 -19.67 -15.96
N LEU A 138 -2.21 -18.49 -15.65
CA LEU A 138 -1.74 -17.52 -16.64
C LEU A 138 -0.31 -17.78 -17.13
N ILE A 139 0.56 -18.34 -16.30
CA ILE A 139 1.99 -18.53 -16.62
C ILE A 139 2.28 -19.94 -17.16
N ILE A 140 1.70 -20.97 -16.56
CA ILE A 140 1.99 -22.39 -16.87
C ILE A 140 1.01 -22.94 -17.93
N GLY A 141 -0.19 -22.37 -18.00
CA GLY A 141 -1.26 -22.87 -18.85
C GLY A 141 -2.08 -23.99 -18.19
N GLN A 142 -3.23 -24.32 -18.80
CA GLN A 142 -4.30 -25.11 -18.15
C GLN A 142 -3.97 -26.60 -17.93
N GLY A 143 -2.93 -27.13 -18.58
CA GLY A 143 -2.65 -28.56 -18.64
C GLY A 143 -1.85 -29.14 -17.47
N ASP A 144 -1.05 -28.32 -16.77
CA ASP A 144 0.01 -28.84 -15.89
C ASP A 144 -0.25 -28.59 -14.39
N VAL A 145 -1.39 -27.97 -14.05
CA VAL A 145 -1.78 -27.82 -12.65
C VAL A 145 -2.36 -29.14 -12.16
N ALA A 146 -1.58 -29.89 -11.39
CA ALA A 146 -1.97 -31.14 -10.75
C ALA A 146 -3.35 -31.05 -10.08
N GLU A 147 -4.17 -32.08 -10.25
CA GLU A 147 -5.58 -32.09 -9.81
C GLU A 147 -5.74 -31.81 -8.31
N ASN A 148 -4.83 -32.35 -7.48
CA ASN A 148 -4.81 -32.12 -6.03
C ASN A 148 -4.70 -30.65 -5.64
N ILE A 149 -4.05 -29.83 -6.48
CA ILE A 149 -3.81 -28.41 -6.18
C ILE A 149 -5.02 -27.56 -6.57
N ARG A 150 -5.86 -28.04 -7.50
CA ARG A 150 -7.12 -27.38 -7.89
C ARG A 150 -8.19 -27.46 -6.79
N ILE A 151 -8.05 -28.41 -5.86
CA ILE A 151 -8.99 -28.59 -4.73
C ILE A 151 -9.02 -27.34 -3.85
N LEU A 152 -7.86 -26.76 -3.55
CA LEU A 152 -7.77 -25.63 -2.63
C LEU A 152 -8.49 -24.37 -3.15
N PRO A 153 -8.25 -23.89 -4.39
CA PRO A 153 -9.04 -22.79 -4.94
C PRO A 153 -10.52 -23.14 -5.10
N ARG A 154 -10.85 -24.37 -5.50
CA ARG A 154 -12.24 -24.76 -5.80
C ARG A 154 -13.13 -24.91 -4.57
N PHE A 155 -12.58 -25.40 -3.46
CA PHE A 155 -13.35 -25.66 -2.23
C PHE A 155 -12.93 -24.75 -1.06
N GLY A 156 -11.64 -24.45 -0.93
CA GLY A 156 -11.14 -23.60 0.15
C GLY A 156 -11.61 -22.14 0.06
N LEU A 157 -11.61 -21.56 -1.15
CA LEU A 157 -12.04 -20.17 -1.34
C LEU A 157 -13.55 -19.96 -1.08
N PRO A 158 -14.48 -20.83 -1.54
CA PRO A 158 -15.89 -20.74 -1.14
C PRO A 158 -16.11 -20.88 0.37
N VAL A 159 -15.40 -21.81 1.03
CA VAL A 159 -15.47 -21.94 2.49
C VAL A 159 -15.06 -20.63 3.16
N LEU A 160 -14.01 -19.98 2.65
CA LEU A 160 -13.55 -18.70 3.18
C LEU A 160 -14.59 -17.57 3.02
N LEU A 161 -15.29 -17.53 1.88
CA LEU A 161 -16.42 -16.61 1.66
C LEU A 161 -17.58 -16.89 2.61
N LEU A 162 -17.88 -18.16 2.90
CA LEU A 162 -18.88 -18.53 3.89
C LEU A 162 -18.48 -18.06 5.29
N VAL A 163 -17.23 -18.30 5.70
CA VAL A 163 -16.73 -17.82 7.00
C VAL A 163 -16.82 -16.29 7.11
N LEU A 164 -16.47 -15.56 6.04
CA LEU A 164 -16.68 -14.10 5.95
C LEU A 164 -18.16 -13.71 6.13
N ALA A 165 -19.08 -14.46 5.51
CA ALA A 165 -20.52 -14.22 5.61
C ALA A 165 -21.06 -14.43 7.03
N PHE A 166 -20.59 -15.45 7.75
CA PHE A 166 -21.04 -15.74 9.13
C PHE A 166 -20.44 -14.82 10.21
N LEU A 167 -19.37 -14.10 9.91
CA LEU A 167 -18.71 -13.24 10.90
C LEU A 167 -19.59 -12.02 11.27
N LYS A 168 -19.98 -11.87 12.54
CA LYS A 168 -20.70 -10.69 13.01
C LYS A 168 -19.74 -9.50 13.18
N ILE A 169 -20.05 -8.38 12.53
CA ILE A 169 -19.31 -7.11 12.59
C ILE A 169 -20.29 -6.04 13.03
N GLU A 170 -20.03 -5.38 14.16
CA GLU A 170 -20.79 -4.21 14.63
C GLU A 170 -20.61 -3.03 13.65
N HIS A 171 -21.70 -2.28 13.42
CA HIS A 171 -21.82 -1.31 12.32
C HIS A 171 -21.03 0.00 12.53
N ASP A 172 -20.83 0.43 13.77
CA ASP A 172 -20.20 1.74 14.09
C ASP A 172 -18.68 1.76 13.92
N ASP A 173 -18.03 0.59 13.93
CA ASP A 173 -16.57 0.51 14.04
C ASP A 173 -15.83 0.61 12.68
N ILE A 174 -16.54 0.58 11.54
CA ILE A 174 -15.91 0.67 10.20
C ILE A 174 -15.56 2.13 9.85
N GLU A 175 -16.22 3.12 10.48
CA GLU A 175 -16.01 4.54 10.19
C GLU A 175 -14.60 5.05 10.53
N THR A 176 -13.94 4.47 11.53
CA THR A 176 -12.60 4.89 11.98
C THR A 176 -11.48 4.37 11.07
N SER A 177 -11.76 3.40 10.18
CA SER A 177 -10.80 2.88 9.19
C SER A 177 -10.93 3.62 7.85
N ARG A 178 -11.04 4.96 7.91
CA ARG A 178 -11.23 5.80 6.71
C ARG A 178 -9.91 6.10 5.99
N VAL A 179 -8.78 6.04 6.71
CA VAL A 179 -7.46 6.29 6.14
C VAL A 179 -6.82 4.97 5.73
N ILE A 180 -6.67 4.76 4.42
CA ILE A 180 -5.74 3.76 3.89
C ILE A 180 -4.35 4.27 4.19
N ASP A 181 -3.53 3.48 4.87
CA ASP A 181 -2.12 3.81 5.00
C ASP A 181 -1.43 3.53 3.66
N PHE A 182 -1.14 4.61 2.93
CA PHE A 182 -0.47 4.54 1.63
C PHE A 182 0.87 3.81 1.72
N PHE A 183 1.62 3.99 2.81
CA PHE A 183 2.94 3.38 2.97
C PHE A 183 2.82 1.86 3.17
N TYR A 184 1.93 1.40 4.06
CA TYR A 184 1.72 -0.04 4.23
C TYR A 184 1.08 -0.68 2.99
N SER A 185 0.14 0.00 2.34
CA SER A 185 -0.43 -0.48 1.07
C SER A 185 0.63 -0.61 -0.01
N LEU A 186 1.50 0.38 -0.18
CA LEU A 186 2.57 0.36 -1.17
C LEU A 186 3.59 -0.75 -0.88
N LEU A 187 3.99 -0.90 0.39
CA LEU A 187 4.91 -1.96 0.81
C LEU A 187 4.29 -3.34 0.55
N LEU A 188 3.01 -3.51 0.86
CA LEU A 188 2.32 -4.77 0.64
C LEU A 188 2.15 -5.07 -0.85
N PHE A 189 1.82 -4.06 -1.66
CA PHE A 189 1.80 -4.18 -3.13
C PHE A 189 3.15 -4.64 -3.68
N GLN A 190 4.24 -3.99 -3.25
CA GLN A 190 5.59 -4.35 -3.68
C GLN A 190 5.97 -5.76 -3.23
N LEU A 191 5.60 -6.16 -2.01
CA LEU A 191 5.82 -7.51 -1.51
C LEU A 191 5.09 -8.56 -2.34
N VAL A 192 3.84 -8.29 -2.73
CA VAL A 192 3.06 -9.18 -3.61
C VAL A 192 3.70 -9.30 -4.98
N ILE A 193 4.10 -8.18 -5.60
CA ILE A 193 4.81 -8.20 -6.88
C ILE A 193 6.11 -9.00 -6.76
N LEU A 194 6.89 -8.77 -5.72
CA LEU A 194 8.12 -9.49 -5.46
C LEU A 194 7.87 -10.98 -5.28
N LEU A 195 6.81 -11.37 -4.57
CA LEU A 195 6.41 -12.76 -4.41
C LEU A 195 6.02 -13.40 -5.74
N VAL A 196 5.18 -12.73 -6.55
CA VAL A 196 4.74 -13.24 -7.86
C VAL A 196 5.94 -13.35 -8.81
N LEU A 197 6.67 -12.27 -9.05
CA LEU A 197 7.81 -12.25 -9.97
C LEU A 197 8.93 -13.17 -9.50
N GLY A 198 9.23 -13.20 -8.21
CA GLY A 198 10.26 -14.08 -7.68
C GLY A 198 9.86 -15.55 -7.70
N SER A 199 8.56 -15.89 -7.52
CA SER A 199 8.09 -17.26 -7.76
C SER A 199 8.28 -17.69 -9.22
N ILE A 200 7.97 -16.81 -10.17
CA ILE A 200 8.19 -17.05 -11.61
C ILE A 200 9.69 -17.19 -11.90
N ALA A 201 10.55 -16.33 -11.34
CA ALA A 201 11.99 -16.44 -11.50
C ALA A 201 12.56 -17.73 -10.90
N MET A 202 12.06 -18.15 -9.73
CA MET A 202 12.46 -19.38 -9.06
C MET A 202 12.01 -20.65 -9.79
N MET A 203 11.01 -20.59 -10.68
CA MET A 203 10.65 -21.72 -11.54
C MET A 203 11.83 -22.20 -12.38
N ARG A 204 12.72 -21.27 -12.79
CA ARG A 204 13.92 -21.60 -13.57
C ARG A 204 14.86 -22.57 -12.85
N TYR A 205 14.88 -22.52 -11.53
CA TYR A 205 15.76 -23.36 -10.68
C TYR A 205 15.06 -24.61 -10.15
N THR A 206 13.73 -24.65 -10.16
CA THR A 206 12.92 -25.76 -9.60
C THR A 206 12.38 -26.70 -10.67
N GLY A 207 12.82 -26.55 -11.93
CA GLY A 207 12.37 -27.36 -13.05
C GLY A 207 10.89 -27.16 -13.35
N ASP A 208 10.47 -25.89 -13.43
CA ASP A 208 9.10 -25.45 -13.75
C ASP A 208 8.01 -25.83 -12.72
N GLN A 209 8.41 -26.36 -11.56
CA GLN A 209 7.51 -26.64 -10.45
C GLN A 209 7.09 -25.37 -9.71
N TYR A 210 6.05 -24.69 -10.21
CA TYR A 210 5.57 -23.41 -9.66
C TYR A 210 5.32 -23.43 -8.15
N PHE A 211 4.65 -24.46 -7.61
CA PHE A 211 4.31 -24.48 -6.19
C PHE A 211 5.53 -24.68 -5.30
N LEU A 212 6.52 -25.45 -5.75
CA LEU A 212 7.81 -25.57 -5.08
C LEU A 212 8.57 -24.24 -5.14
N ALA A 213 8.60 -23.59 -6.31
CA ALA A 213 9.21 -22.28 -6.50
C ALA A 213 8.58 -21.21 -5.58
N LEU A 214 7.25 -21.16 -5.53
CA LEU A 214 6.49 -20.27 -4.67
C LEU A 214 6.80 -20.53 -3.19
N PHE A 215 6.80 -21.79 -2.76
CA PHE A 215 7.08 -22.14 -1.37
C PHE A 215 8.50 -21.74 -0.95
N ILE A 216 9.51 -22.08 -1.76
CA ILE A 216 10.90 -21.70 -1.51
C ILE A 216 11.03 -20.18 -1.49
N TRP A 217 10.46 -19.49 -2.48
CA TRP A 217 10.53 -18.03 -2.56
C TRP A 217 9.83 -17.34 -1.39
N MET A 218 8.71 -17.90 -0.91
CA MET A 218 8.04 -17.42 0.30
C MET A 218 8.94 -17.58 1.53
N LEU A 219 9.62 -18.72 1.69
CA LEU A 219 10.58 -18.93 2.78
C LEU A 219 11.76 -17.97 2.69
N VAL A 220 12.33 -17.76 1.50
CA VAL A 220 13.41 -16.78 1.27
C VAL A 220 12.94 -15.38 1.64
N THR A 221 11.73 -14.99 1.23
CA THR A 221 11.15 -13.68 1.53
C THR A 221 10.92 -13.51 3.03
N VAL A 222 10.37 -14.52 3.72
CA VAL A 222 10.19 -14.50 5.17
C VAL A 222 11.53 -14.38 5.88
N PHE A 223 12.54 -15.17 5.47
CA PHE A 223 13.88 -15.12 6.05
C PHE A 223 14.55 -13.76 5.85
N ALA A 224 14.41 -13.18 4.65
CA ALA A 224 14.93 -11.84 4.35
C ALA A 224 14.24 -10.77 5.21
N LEU A 225 12.92 -10.82 5.36
CA LEU A 225 12.16 -9.89 6.20
C LEU A 225 12.51 -10.04 7.69
N LEU A 226 12.68 -11.27 8.19
CA LEU A 226 13.12 -11.51 9.56
C LEU A 226 14.53 -10.99 9.81
N THR A 227 15.44 -11.25 8.86
CA THR A 227 16.82 -10.72 8.92
C THR A 227 16.82 -9.19 8.95
N LEU A 228 16.01 -8.57 8.08
CA LEU A 228 15.84 -7.12 8.05
C LEU A 228 15.25 -6.60 9.37
N ALA A 229 14.24 -7.25 9.92
CA ALA A 229 13.63 -6.87 11.20
C ALA A 229 14.63 -6.94 12.36
N VAL A 230 15.42 -8.02 12.43
CA VAL A 230 16.49 -8.18 13.44
C VAL A 230 17.58 -7.12 13.27
N LEU A 231 17.98 -6.84 12.03
CA LEU A 231 19.02 -5.85 11.73
C LEU A 231 18.54 -4.41 11.98
N TRP A 232 17.23 -4.17 11.84
CA TRP A 232 16.59 -2.89 12.11
C TRP A 232 16.56 -2.56 13.60
N SER A 233 16.19 -3.53 14.45
CA SER A 233 16.17 -3.40 15.92
C SER A 233 16.75 -4.63 16.60
N PRO A 234 18.08 -4.74 16.73
CA PRO A 234 18.74 -5.86 17.37
C PRO A 234 18.31 -6.00 18.84
N PRO A 235 17.91 -7.20 19.31
CA PRO A 235 17.50 -7.41 20.70
C PRO A 235 18.61 -7.12 21.74
N ALA A 236 19.88 -7.17 21.33
CA ALA A 236 21.05 -7.08 22.21
C ALA A 236 21.48 -5.64 22.57
N GLY A 237 20.61 -4.63 22.42
CA GLY A 237 20.88 -3.25 22.85
C GLY A 237 21.78 -2.43 21.92
N TYR A 238 22.30 -3.01 20.84
CA TYR A 238 22.97 -2.27 19.77
C TYR A 238 21.94 -1.49 18.95
N GLY A 239 22.25 -0.24 18.62
CA GLY A 239 21.32 0.68 17.94
C GLY A 239 20.84 0.25 16.54
N GLY A 240 21.42 -0.80 15.94
CA GLY A 240 21.03 -1.34 14.64
C GLY A 240 21.09 -0.33 13.49
N ILE A 241 20.44 -0.66 12.37
CA ILE A 241 20.26 0.29 11.23
C ILE A 241 19.51 1.55 11.70
N ARG A 242 18.59 1.42 12.67
CA ARG A 242 17.82 2.54 13.20
C ARG A 242 18.69 3.65 13.80
N ALA A 243 19.78 3.31 14.49
CA ALA A 243 20.70 4.31 15.04
C ALA A 243 21.50 5.04 13.96
N TYR A 244 21.93 4.34 12.90
CA TYR A 244 22.59 4.96 11.76
C TYR A 244 21.63 5.89 10.99
N LEU A 245 20.39 5.47 10.78
CA LEU A 245 19.37 6.31 10.13
C LEU A 245 18.99 7.51 11.01
N SER A 246 18.86 7.33 12.33
CA SER A 246 18.64 8.43 13.27
C SER A 246 19.79 9.44 13.21
N ARG A 247 21.03 8.96 13.19
CA ARG A 247 22.22 9.81 13.04
C ARG A 247 22.22 10.53 11.69
N TYR A 248 21.90 9.83 10.61
CA TYR A 248 21.82 10.39 9.27
C TYR A 248 20.75 11.49 9.19
N LEU A 249 19.53 11.22 9.64
CA LEU A 249 18.44 12.20 9.66
C LEU A 249 18.77 13.42 10.55
N MET A 250 19.42 13.20 11.69
CA MET A 250 19.88 14.30 12.55
C MET A 250 21.02 15.12 11.93
N SER A 251 21.90 14.49 11.14
CA SER A 251 22.98 15.20 10.43
C SER A 251 22.50 15.93 9.17
N VAL A 252 21.45 15.44 8.51
CA VAL A 252 21.01 15.94 7.20
C VAL A 252 19.85 16.94 7.31
N GLY A 253 19.02 16.88 8.36
CA GLY A 253 17.70 17.53 8.34
C GLY A 253 17.50 18.84 9.11
N VAL A 254 18.49 19.42 9.78
CA VAL A 254 18.24 20.62 10.64
C VAL A 254 19.35 21.69 10.58
N PRO A 255 20.65 21.37 10.56
CA PRO A 255 21.67 22.41 10.73
C PRO A 255 21.89 23.27 9.47
N SER A 256 21.96 22.68 8.28
CA SER A 256 22.27 23.40 7.03
C SER A 256 21.11 24.29 6.54
N GLU A 257 19.87 23.83 6.65
CA GLU A 257 18.69 24.60 6.26
C GLU A 257 18.45 25.81 7.19
N LEU A 258 18.63 25.59 8.51
CA LEU A 258 18.55 26.67 9.50
C LEU A 258 19.69 27.68 9.30
N TRP A 259 20.90 27.20 9.01
CA TRP A 259 22.05 28.04 8.68
C TRP A 259 21.84 28.85 7.41
N LEU A 260 21.36 28.26 6.30
CA LEU A 260 21.06 28.98 5.06
C LEU A 260 19.99 30.07 5.29
N ARG A 261 18.98 29.77 6.10
CA ARG A 261 17.94 30.75 6.46
C ARG A 261 18.48 31.90 7.30
N GLN A 262 19.35 31.62 8.26
CA GLN A 262 20.03 32.65 9.06
C GLN A 262 21.01 33.47 8.22
N LEU A 263 21.73 32.84 7.27
CA LEU A 263 22.63 33.52 6.35
C LEU A 263 21.87 34.52 5.46
N ALA A 264 20.70 34.12 4.96
CA ALA A 264 19.83 35.00 4.18
C ALA A 264 19.31 36.18 5.02
N GLU A 265 18.95 35.96 6.29
CA GLU A 265 18.50 37.02 7.18
C GLU A 265 19.64 38.01 7.55
N ILE A 266 20.88 37.52 7.69
CA ILE A 266 22.06 38.37 7.90
C ILE A 266 22.39 39.16 6.62
N ALA A 267 22.24 38.55 5.44
CA ALA A 267 22.47 39.21 4.15
C ALA A 267 21.48 40.35 3.88
N GLU A 268 20.24 40.23 4.33
CA GLU A 268 19.22 41.29 4.19
C GLU A 268 19.44 42.48 5.13
N ARG A 269 20.14 42.27 6.26
CA ARG A 269 20.29 43.30 7.32
C ARG A 269 21.64 44.02 7.27
N GLU A 270 22.66 43.46 6.64
CA GLU A 270 24.02 44.00 6.65
C GLU A 270 24.47 44.40 5.24
N GLU A 271 24.65 45.70 5.02
CA GLU A 271 25.12 46.26 3.74
C GLU A 271 26.65 46.17 3.56
N SER A 272 27.40 45.88 4.64
CA SER A 272 28.87 45.79 4.63
C SER A 272 29.34 44.35 4.49
N SER A 273 30.17 44.08 3.48
CA SER A 273 30.77 42.77 3.21
C SER A 273 31.55 42.18 4.39
N ALA A 274 32.39 42.97 5.06
CA ALA A 274 33.14 42.52 6.22
C ALA A 274 32.23 42.10 7.39
N LYS A 275 31.19 42.89 7.70
CA LYS A 275 30.26 42.60 8.81
C LYS A 275 29.37 41.40 8.53
N PHE A 276 28.97 41.23 7.27
CA PHE A 276 28.26 40.05 6.82
C PHE A 276 29.12 38.80 6.99
N LEU A 277 30.37 38.82 6.50
CA LEU A 277 31.28 37.68 6.61
C LEU A 277 31.55 37.31 8.07
N ASP A 278 31.80 38.30 8.93
CA ASP A 278 32.06 38.08 10.35
C ASP A 278 30.91 37.34 11.05
N LYS A 279 29.67 37.78 10.80
CA LYS A 279 28.46 37.18 11.37
C LYS A 279 28.15 35.81 10.76
N ALA A 280 28.25 35.69 9.44
CA ALA A 280 28.02 34.44 8.72
C ALA A 280 28.96 33.32 9.19
N VAL A 281 30.23 33.67 9.37
CA VAL A 281 31.29 32.74 9.79
C VAL A 281 31.15 32.37 11.27
N THR A 282 30.69 33.31 12.12
CA THR A 282 30.33 33.02 13.52
C THR A 282 29.16 32.03 13.65
N GLU A 283 28.15 32.09 12.78
CA GLU A 283 27.05 31.11 12.76
C GLU A 283 27.51 29.72 12.30
N VAL A 284 28.50 29.63 11.41
CA VAL A 284 29.13 28.34 11.04
C VAL A 284 29.76 27.66 12.25
N GLY A 285 30.37 28.43 13.16
CA GLY A 285 30.94 27.92 14.41
C GLY A 285 29.94 27.34 15.41
N LYS A 286 28.65 27.60 15.23
CA LYS A 286 27.59 27.00 16.05
C LYS A 286 27.11 25.65 15.50
N LEU A 287 27.54 25.27 14.29
CA LEU A 287 27.17 23.99 13.70
C LEU A 287 27.90 22.82 14.37
N PRO A 288 27.22 21.69 14.60
CA PRO A 288 27.85 20.51 15.17
C PRO A 288 28.91 19.96 14.19
N GLY A 289 30.19 20.15 14.52
CA GLY A 289 31.34 19.69 13.73
C GLY A 289 32.28 20.80 13.25
N ALA A 290 32.00 22.08 13.53
CA ALA A 290 32.94 23.17 13.27
C ALA A 290 33.90 23.35 14.46
N GLU A 291 35.20 23.16 14.22
CA GLU A 291 36.24 23.34 15.25
C GLU A 291 36.81 24.77 15.27
N GLY A 292 36.93 25.39 14.08
CA GLY A 292 37.29 26.81 13.92
C GLY A 292 37.56 27.17 12.46
N GLY A 293 37.84 28.44 12.18
CA GLY A 293 38.21 28.90 10.85
C GLY A 293 38.59 30.37 10.78
N THR A 294 39.33 30.72 9.72
CA THR A 294 39.77 32.07 9.42
C THR A 294 39.15 32.55 8.12
N TRP A 295 38.72 33.80 8.06
CA TRP A 295 38.17 34.42 6.85
C TRP A 295 38.91 35.70 6.50
N GLN A 296 38.93 36.02 5.20
CA GLN A 296 39.60 37.20 4.66
C GLN A 296 38.78 37.77 3.51
N ALA A 297 38.51 39.07 3.55
CA ALA A 297 37.82 39.85 2.54
C ALA A 297 38.64 41.10 2.18
N ALA A 298 38.21 41.81 1.14
CA ALA A 298 38.90 43.03 0.69
C ALA A 298 38.90 44.16 1.75
N ASP A 299 37.94 44.12 2.67
CA ASP A 299 37.66 45.11 3.70
C ASP A 299 37.90 44.61 5.14
N GLY A 300 38.41 43.39 5.34
CA GLY A 300 38.71 42.87 6.68
C GLY A 300 39.13 41.40 6.74
N SER A 301 39.53 40.95 7.92
CA SER A 301 39.84 39.55 8.23
C SER A 301 39.39 39.19 9.64
N GLY A 302 39.04 37.93 9.90
CA GLY A 302 38.62 37.47 11.21
C GLY A 302 38.83 35.97 11.43
N GLU A 303 38.68 35.55 12.68
CA GLU A 303 38.84 34.17 13.13
C GLU A 303 37.72 33.81 14.10
N PHE A 304 37.27 32.56 14.08
CA PHE A 304 36.29 32.02 15.02
C PHE A 304 36.64 30.59 15.39
N GLY A 305 36.16 30.13 16.55
CA GLY A 305 36.49 28.81 17.08
C GLY A 305 37.82 28.81 17.83
N ARG A 306 38.38 27.61 18.06
CA ARG A 306 39.63 27.43 18.82
C ARG A 306 40.66 26.68 18.00
#